data_AF-A0A6L7N153-F1
#
_entry.id   AF-A0A6L7N153-F1
#
_cell.length_a   1.000
_cell.length_b   1.000
_cell.length_c   1.000
_cell.angle_alpha   90.00
_cell.angle_beta   90.00
_cell.angle_gamma   90.00
#
_symmetry.space_group_name_H-M   'P 1'
#
loop_
_entity.id
_entity.type
_entity.pdbx_description
1 polymer ?
#
loop_
_entity_poly.entity_id
_entity_poly.type
_entity_poly.pdbx_seq_one_letter_code
_entity_poly.pdbx_strand_id
1 'polypeptide(L)'
;MKPNSHQNSLTCLRALMAAAVFCLWPALPASAQSDGADDTGHKFELAKQYYGDCQDADDERFEQIRPYLKAFTDMEVMADTLADPARLARLMSVVNDPRTIHVMTKCATEPVMWETWMNGMTDFNKMTRVMMRFMNPNMYMSWMMAPMNPAMYQPMMQFMDPAYYTRWMTAMMNPVFYQPVTSLADPGWYTPRINWLMNPQSMQPMFNMMNYGMPVPGAARAPVEPAEDAAPAESE
;
A
#
# COMPACT_ATOMS: atom_id res chain seq x y z
N MET A 1 -50.36 -16.24 -61.91
CA MET A 1 -49.33 -15.17 -61.83
C MET A 1 -48.63 -15.30 -60.47
N LYS A 2 -47.33 -15.62 -60.47
CA LYS A 2 -46.45 -15.72 -59.29
C LYS A 2 -45.47 -14.55 -59.32
N PRO A 3 -45.18 -13.86 -58.20
CA PRO A 3 -44.01 -13.00 -58.09
C PRO A 3 -42.84 -13.67 -57.34
N ASN A 4 -41.65 -13.46 -57.90
CA ASN A 4 -40.32 -13.91 -57.48
C ASN A 4 -39.79 -13.12 -56.27
N SER A 5 -39.22 -13.81 -55.26
CA SER A 5 -38.47 -13.20 -54.14
C SER A 5 -36.99 -13.60 -54.15
N HIS A 6 -36.29 -13.41 -55.27
CA HIS A 6 -34.85 -13.64 -55.38
C HIS A 6 -34.18 -12.47 -56.08
N GLN A 7 -33.97 -11.36 -55.38
CA GLN A 7 -33.13 -10.26 -55.91
C GLN A 7 -32.39 -9.41 -54.85
N ASN A 8 -32.41 -9.77 -53.57
CA ASN A 8 -31.75 -8.97 -52.52
C ASN A 8 -30.47 -9.58 -51.92
N SER A 9 -29.92 -10.69 -52.45
CA SER A 9 -28.75 -11.34 -51.82
C SER A 9 -27.39 -11.06 -52.49
N LEU A 10 -27.30 -10.21 -53.50
CA LEU A 10 -26.07 -10.04 -54.30
C LEU A 10 -25.43 -8.65 -54.27
N THR A 11 -26.02 -7.68 -53.56
CA THR A 11 -25.47 -6.32 -53.41
C THR A 11 -24.69 -6.09 -52.12
N CYS A 12 -24.70 -7.02 -51.15
CA CYS A 12 -23.91 -6.89 -49.91
C CYS A 12 -22.50 -7.50 -49.98
N LEU A 13 -22.16 -8.24 -51.04
CA LEU A 13 -20.92 -9.04 -51.08
C LEU A 13 -19.77 -8.41 -51.91
N ARG A 14 -19.94 -7.19 -52.43
CA ARG A 14 -18.93 -6.51 -53.29
C ARG A 14 -18.44 -5.15 -52.75
N ALA A 15 -18.64 -4.90 -51.46
CA ALA A 15 -17.81 -4.00 -50.67
C ALA A 15 -17.00 -4.88 -49.70
N LEU A 16 -16.12 -5.77 -50.20
CA LEU A 16 -14.76 -5.41 -50.62
C LEU A 16 -14.18 -4.35 -49.68
N MET A 17 -13.57 -4.79 -48.59
CA MET A 17 -12.16 -5.21 -48.61
C MET A 17 -11.25 -4.05 -49.07
N ALA A 18 -11.14 -3.04 -48.22
CA ALA A 18 -10.10 -2.00 -48.32
C ALA A 18 -9.65 -1.51 -46.92
N ALA A 19 -9.71 -2.38 -45.89
CA ALA A 19 -9.29 -2.01 -44.52
C ALA A 19 -8.71 -3.20 -43.74
N ALA A 20 -7.97 -4.09 -44.42
CA ALA A 20 -7.38 -5.27 -43.82
C ALA A 20 -5.85 -5.20 -43.84
N VAL A 21 -5.24 -4.31 -43.03
CA VAL A 21 -3.80 -4.43 -42.64
C VAL A 21 -3.51 -3.99 -41.18
N PHE A 22 -4.37 -3.28 -40.43
CA PHE A 22 -3.91 -2.63 -39.18
C PHE A 22 -4.65 -2.93 -37.84
N CYS A 23 -5.46 -3.99 -37.72
CA CYS A 23 -6.29 -4.17 -36.51
C CYS A 23 -6.20 -5.55 -35.81
N LEU A 24 -5.03 -6.19 -35.81
CA LEU A 24 -4.82 -7.45 -35.05
C LEU A 24 -3.64 -7.39 -34.07
N TRP A 25 -3.41 -6.21 -33.48
CA TRP A 25 -2.75 -6.15 -32.17
C TRP A 25 -3.87 -5.98 -31.14
N PRO A 26 -4.06 -6.90 -30.16
CA PRO A 26 -4.90 -6.57 -29.03
C PRO A 26 -4.28 -5.33 -28.36
N ALA A 27 -5.00 -4.21 -28.44
CA ALA A 27 -4.75 -3.08 -27.58
C ALA A 27 -4.84 -3.61 -26.15
N LEU A 28 -3.68 -3.75 -25.49
CA LEU A 28 -3.64 -3.82 -24.04
C LEU A 28 -4.48 -2.64 -23.55
N PRO A 29 -5.47 -2.84 -22.65
CA PRO A 29 -6.15 -1.71 -22.06
C PRO A 29 -5.06 -0.82 -21.47
N ALA A 30 -5.02 0.43 -21.91
CA ALA A 30 -4.26 1.45 -21.20
C ALA A 30 -4.71 1.36 -19.75
N SER A 31 -3.84 0.87 -18.88
CA SER A 31 -4.06 0.91 -17.44
C SER A 31 -4.36 2.36 -17.13
N ALA A 32 -5.63 2.64 -16.82
CA ALA A 32 -6.05 3.95 -16.38
C ALA A 32 -5.09 4.36 -15.27
N GLN A 33 -4.30 5.38 -15.55
CA GLN A 33 -3.47 6.02 -14.55
C GLN A 33 -4.47 6.55 -13.52
N SER A 34 -4.59 5.86 -12.39
CA SER A 34 -5.45 6.29 -11.31
C SER A 34 -4.87 7.58 -10.76
N ASP A 35 -5.51 8.69 -11.10
CA ASP A 35 -5.33 9.97 -10.42
C ASP A 35 -5.37 9.72 -8.91
N GLY A 36 -4.47 10.36 -8.15
CA GLY A 36 -4.22 10.15 -6.72
C GLY A 36 -5.39 10.49 -5.79
N ALA A 37 -6.55 9.88 -6.01
CA ALA A 37 -7.66 9.80 -5.09
C ALA A 37 -7.30 8.78 -4.01
N ASP A 38 -7.12 9.29 -2.79
CA ASP A 38 -7.10 8.59 -1.51
C ASP A 38 -7.00 7.04 -1.55
N ASP A 39 -5.87 6.53 -2.06
CA ASP A 39 -5.55 5.09 -2.16
C ASP A 39 -5.37 4.45 -0.76
N THR A 40 -5.52 5.23 0.32
CA THR A 40 -5.61 4.66 1.66
C THR A 40 -6.91 3.88 1.86
N GLY A 41 -8.03 4.32 1.25
CA GLY A 41 -9.33 3.64 1.36
C GLY A 41 -9.29 2.21 0.82
N HIS A 42 -8.70 1.99 -0.36
CA HIS A 42 -8.62 0.67 -0.99
C HIS A 42 -7.79 -0.34 -0.16
N LYS A 43 -6.75 0.12 0.52
CA LYS A 43 -5.85 -0.73 1.33
C LYS A 43 -6.53 -1.31 2.57
N PHE A 44 -7.41 -0.53 3.21
CA PHE A 44 -8.11 -0.98 4.41
C PHE A 44 -9.29 -1.90 4.11
N GLU A 45 -9.94 -1.77 2.94
CA GLU A 45 -11.00 -2.69 2.53
C GLU A 45 -10.46 -4.11 2.29
N LEU A 46 -9.29 -4.23 1.66
CA LEU A 46 -8.66 -5.54 1.46
C LEU A 46 -8.18 -6.15 2.80
N ALA A 47 -7.64 -5.32 3.69
CA ALA A 47 -7.29 -5.76 5.05
C ALA A 47 -8.53 -6.23 5.83
N LYS A 48 -9.67 -5.56 5.66
CA LYS A 48 -10.96 -5.96 6.25
C LYS A 48 -11.41 -7.31 5.71
N GLN A 49 -11.31 -7.52 4.39
CA GLN A 49 -11.62 -8.80 3.77
C GLN A 49 -10.76 -9.93 4.35
N TYR A 50 -9.44 -9.73 4.45
CA TYR A 50 -8.53 -10.72 5.04
C TYR A 50 -8.80 -10.99 6.52
N TYR A 51 -9.27 -9.98 7.24
CA TYR A 51 -9.72 -10.17 8.61
C TYR A 51 -10.98 -11.04 8.65
N GLY A 52 -11.94 -10.80 7.75
CA GLY A 52 -13.17 -11.58 7.58
C GLY A 52 -12.95 -13.06 7.27
N ASP A 53 -11.84 -13.41 6.62
CA ASP A 53 -11.47 -14.80 6.33
C ASP A 53 -11.02 -15.59 7.58
N CYS A 54 -10.74 -14.90 8.69
CA CYS A 54 -10.41 -15.56 9.96
C CYS A 54 -11.67 -16.10 10.65
N GLN A 55 -11.56 -17.28 11.27
CA GLN A 55 -12.63 -17.82 12.10
C GLN A 55 -12.99 -16.83 13.24
N ASP A 56 -14.29 -16.58 13.44
CA ASP A 56 -14.86 -15.59 14.39
C ASP A 56 -14.42 -14.14 14.16
N ALA A 57 -14.24 -13.73 12.90
CA ALA A 57 -14.01 -12.33 12.56
C ALA A 57 -15.23 -11.46 12.92
N ASP A 58 -14.98 -10.37 13.63
CA ASP A 58 -15.97 -9.36 13.99
C ASP A 58 -15.52 -7.99 13.47
N ASP A 59 -16.45 -7.28 12.82
CA ASP A 59 -16.20 -5.97 12.22
C ASP A 59 -15.83 -4.93 13.28
N GLU A 60 -16.46 -4.99 14.46
CA GLU A 60 -16.15 -4.06 15.55
C GLU A 60 -14.70 -4.23 16.02
N ARG A 61 -14.25 -5.48 16.13
CA ARG A 61 -12.86 -5.80 16.46
C ARG A 61 -11.89 -5.33 15.38
N PHE A 62 -12.27 -5.42 14.10
CA PHE A 62 -11.44 -4.89 13.02
C PHE A 62 -11.24 -3.37 13.14
N GLU A 63 -12.30 -2.62 13.42
CA GLU A 63 -12.20 -1.17 13.63
C GLU A 63 -11.28 -0.80 14.80
N GLN A 64 -11.23 -1.62 15.85
CA GLN A 64 -10.30 -1.43 16.97
C GLN A 64 -8.83 -1.63 16.56
N ILE A 65 -8.53 -2.56 15.64
CA ILE A 65 -7.16 -2.82 15.19
C ILE A 65 -6.72 -1.91 14.03
N ARG A 66 -7.67 -1.33 13.29
CA ARG A 66 -7.42 -0.52 12.09
C ARG A 66 -6.38 0.60 12.31
N PRO A 67 -6.40 1.40 13.40
CA PRO A 67 -5.38 2.43 13.64
C PRO A 67 -3.97 1.85 13.77
N TYR A 68 -3.84 0.63 14.30
CA TYR A 68 -2.57 -0.06 14.47
C TYR A 68 -2.08 -0.67 13.15
N LEU A 69 -3.00 -1.13 12.30
CA LEU A 69 -2.67 -1.56 10.94
C LEU A 69 -2.04 -0.41 10.14
N LYS A 70 -2.54 0.83 10.31
CA LYS A 70 -1.94 2.01 9.67
C LYS A 70 -0.47 2.20 10.05
N ALA A 71 -0.08 1.88 11.29
CA ALA A 71 1.32 1.97 11.71
C ALA A 71 2.24 1.06 10.89
N PHE A 72 1.76 -0.09 10.38
CA PHE A 72 2.57 -0.96 9.51
C PHE A 72 2.74 -0.43 8.09
N THR A 73 1.87 0.48 7.67
CA THR A 73 1.83 0.98 6.29
C THR A 73 2.41 2.38 6.16
N ASP A 74 2.38 3.15 7.25
CA ASP A 74 2.74 4.55 7.30
C ASP A 74 3.94 4.74 8.25
N MET A 75 5.09 5.09 7.68
CA MET A 75 6.35 5.25 8.41
C MET A 75 6.30 6.38 9.44
N GLU A 76 5.50 7.42 9.20
CA GLU A 76 5.34 8.48 10.19
C GLU A 76 4.53 7.95 11.37
N VAL A 77 3.41 7.28 11.12
CA VAL A 77 2.63 6.65 12.19
C VAL A 77 3.47 5.60 12.95
N MET A 78 4.30 4.83 12.26
CA MET A 78 5.25 3.91 12.90
C MET A 78 6.25 4.65 13.78
N ALA A 79 6.86 5.72 13.28
CA ALA A 79 7.82 6.53 14.03
C ALA A 79 7.18 7.15 15.28
N ASP A 80 5.95 7.67 15.17
CA ASP A 80 5.18 8.14 16.34
C ASP A 80 4.89 7.02 17.33
N THR A 81 4.61 5.81 16.82
CA THR A 81 4.33 4.64 17.65
C THR A 81 5.59 4.17 18.39
N LEU A 82 6.75 4.21 17.75
CA LEU A 82 8.04 3.85 18.37
C LEU A 82 8.55 4.94 19.32
N ALA A 83 8.22 6.19 19.07
CA ALA A 83 8.58 7.30 19.95
C ALA A 83 7.76 7.34 21.25
N ASP A 84 6.57 6.74 21.27
CA ASP A 84 5.68 6.67 22.44
C ASP A 84 5.61 5.23 22.98
N PRO A 85 6.21 4.93 24.15
CA PRO A 85 6.23 3.58 24.70
C PRO A 85 4.82 3.01 24.94
N ALA A 86 3.85 3.84 25.33
CA ALA A 86 2.48 3.38 25.56
C ALA A 86 1.76 3.02 24.26
N ARG A 87 2.02 3.75 23.17
CA ARG A 87 1.52 3.37 21.83
C ARG A 87 2.17 2.09 21.35
N LEU A 88 3.49 1.94 21.54
CA LEU A 88 4.18 0.71 21.19
C LEU A 88 3.64 -0.49 21.97
N ALA A 89 3.42 -0.36 23.29
CA ALA A 89 2.84 -1.44 24.08
C ALA A 89 1.46 -1.86 23.56
N ARG A 90 0.60 -0.90 23.18
CA ARG A 90 -0.68 -1.21 22.55
C ARG A 90 -0.51 -1.88 21.17
N LEU A 91 0.43 -1.41 20.35
CA LEU A 91 0.76 -2.05 19.09
C LEU A 91 1.20 -3.50 19.30
N MET A 92 2.12 -3.75 20.24
CA MET A 92 2.57 -5.11 20.58
C MET A 92 1.43 -5.99 21.03
N SER A 93 0.48 -5.45 21.80
CA SER A 93 -0.72 -6.18 22.23
C SER A 93 -1.61 -6.60 21.05
N VAL A 94 -1.69 -5.76 20.00
CA VAL A 94 -2.47 -6.04 18.79
C VAL A 94 -1.72 -7.03 17.89
N VAL A 95 -0.40 -6.87 17.75
CA VAL A 95 0.47 -7.78 16.98
C VAL A 95 0.55 -9.15 17.62
N ASN A 96 0.43 -9.28 18.95
CA ASN A 96 0.44 -10.57 19.61
C ASN A 96 -0.84 -11.40 19.38
N ASP A 97 -1.85 -10.86 18.68
CA ASP A 97 -3.02 -11.62 18.23
C ASP A 97 -2.68 -12.36 16.92
N PRO A 98 -2.86 -13.70 16.87
CA PRO A 98 -2.56 -14.46 15.66
C PRO A 98 -3.37 -14.01 14.43
N ARG A 99 -4.59 -13.48 14.63
CA ARG A 99 -5.41 -12.97 13.53
C ARG A 99 -4.82 -11.70 12.94
N THR A 100 -4.35 -10.80 13.79
CA THR A 100 -3.64 -9.60 13.34
C THR A 100 -2.39 -9.97 12.57
N ILE A 101 -1.58 -10.91 13.06
CA ILE A 101 -0.38 -11.38 12.33
C ILE A 101 -0.75 -11.97 10.99
N HIS A 102 -1.83 -12.75 10.89
CA HIS A 102 -2.30 -13.28 9.61
C HIS A 102 -2.64 -12.15 8.63
N VAL A 103 -3.47 -11.18 9.03
CA VAL A 103 -3.83 -10.03 8.19
C VAL A 103 -2.62 -9.19 7.82
N MET A 104 -1.72 -8.93 8.76
CA MET A 104 -0.48 -8.22 8.50
C MET A 104 0.38 -8.97 7.49
N THR A 105 0.49 -10.29 7.61
CA THR A 105 1.30 -11.10 6.67
C THR A 105 0.66 -11.12 5.28
N LYS A 106 -0.66 -11.27 5.19
CA LYS A 106 -1.41 -11.13 3.92
C LYS A 106 -1.11 -9.78 3.27
N CYS A 107 -1.36 -8.69 4.00
CA CYS A 107 -1.14 -7.33 3.50
C CYS A 107 0.32 -7.11 3.11
N ALA A 108 1.27 -7.60 3.90
CA ALA A 108 2.70 -7.51 3.62
C ALA A 108 3.09 -8.21 2.31
N THR A 109 2.33 -9.21 1.88
CA THR A 109 2.58 -9.83 0.58
C THR A 109 2.01 -9.01 -0.57
N GLU A 110 0.96 -8.20 -0.39
CA GLU A 110 0.26 -7.50 -1.49
C GLU A 110 1.15 -6.47 -2.23
N PRO A 111 1.11 -6.41 -3.58
CA PRO A 111 1.92 -5.47 -4.36
C PRO A 111 1.55 -4.00 -4.07
N VAL A 112 0.27 -3.73 -3.78
CA VAL A 112 -0.21 -2.38 -3.40
C VAL A 112 0.44 -1.88 -2.10
N MET A 113 0.74 -2.81 -1.18
CA MET A 113 1.43 -2.46 0.05
C MET A 113 2.91 -2.15 -0.17
N TRP A 114 3.55 -2.83 -1.12
CA TRP A 114 4.95 -2.59 -1.45
C TRP A 114 5.17 -1.20 -2.04
N GLU A 115 4.27 -0.73 -2.90
CA GLU A 115 4.32 0.63 -3.41
C GLU A 115 4.24 1.66 -2.27
N THR A 116 3.34 1.44 -1.30
CA THR A 116 3.20 2.31 -0.12
C THR A 116 4.50 2.37 0.68
N TRP A 117 5.12 1.21 0.93
CA TRP A 117 6.39 1.12 1.65
C TRP A 117 7.55 1.75 0.88
N MET A 118 7.66 1.48 -0.41
CA MET A 118 8.70 2.06 -1.26
C MET A 118 8.55 3.58 -1.35
N ASN A 119 7.34 4.09 -1.57
CA ASN A 119 7.04 5.52 -1.53
C ASN A 119 7.39 6.13 -0.17
N GLY A 120 7.06 5.45 0.93
CA GLY A 120 7.38 5.88 2.28
C GLY A 120 8.90 5.97 2.55
N MET A 121 9.68 4.98 2.09
CA MET A 121 11.13 4.91 2.30
C MET A 121 11.94 5.83 1.38
N THR A 122 11.39 6.21 0.23
CA THR A 122 12.07 7.05 -0.76
C THR A 122 11.63 8.51 -0.73
N ASP A 123 10.52 8.83 -0.05
CA ASP A 123 10.13 10.21 0.25
C ASP A 123 11.10 10.81 1.28
N PHE A 124 12.04 11.59 0.77
CA PHE A 124 13.06 12.27 1.56
C PHE A 124 12.46 13.14 2.68
N ASN A 125 11.33 13.81 2.43
CA ASN A 125 10.70 14.66 3.44
C ASN A 125 10.12 13.83 4.58
N LYS A 126 9.45 12.71 4.26
CA LYS A 126 8.97 11.76 5.27
C LYS A 126 10.11 11.16 6.06
N MET A 127 11.15 10.67 5.38
CA MET A 127 12.33 10.11 6.04
C MET A 127 13.02 11.10 6.96
N THR A 128 13.17 12.35 6.53
CA THR A 128 13.72 13.43 7.37
C THR A 128 12.87 13.66 8.61
N ARG A 129 11.53 13.73 8.48
CA ARG A 129 10.63 13.88 9.63
C ARG A 129 10.71 12.69 10.59
N VAL A 130 10.74 11.47 10.07
CA VAL A 130 10.93 10.24 10.87
C VAL A 130 12.26 10.29 11.63
N MET A 131 13.36 10.63 10.98
CA MET A 131 14.68 10.76 11.62
C MET A 131 14.67 11.83 12.72
N MET A 132 14.07 12.99 12.47
CA MET A 132 13.95 14.05 13.48
C MET A 132 13.15 13.60 14.71
N ARG A 133 12.16 12.71 14.56
CA ARG A 133 11.44 12.13 15.70
C ARG A 133 12.35 11.25 16.56
N PHE A 134 13.17 10.40 15.94
CA PHE A 134 14.14 9.57 16.67
C PHE A 134 15.24 10.39 17.35
N MET A 135 15.60 11.55 16.81
CA MET A 135 16.56 12.47 17.43
C MET A 135 15.94 13.35 18.53
N ASN A 136 14.62 13.25 18.77
CA ASN A 136 13.96 14.10 19.74
C ASN A 136 14.34 13.68 21.18
N PRO A 137 14.92 14.56 22.01
CA PRO A 137 15.28 14.23 23.40
C PRO A 137 14.07 13.80 24.24
N ASN A 138 12.86 14.27 23.91
CA ASN A 138 11.63 13.92 24.61
C ASN A 138 11.27 12.44 24.42
N MET A 139 11.67 11.81 23.31
CA MET A 139 11.48 10.37 23.11
C MET A 139 12.24 9.60 24.20
N TYR A 140 13.50 9.93 24.44
CA TYR A 140 14.31 9.29 25.47
C TYR A 140 13.74 9.50 26.88
N MET A 141 13.25 10.70 27.19
CA MET A 141 12.58 10.95 28.47
C MET A 141 11.30 10.12 28.61
N SER A 142 10.50 10.01 27.55
CA SER A 142 9.28 9.19 27.54
C SER A 142 9.62 7.72 27.81
N TRP A 143 10.67 7.21 27.18
CA TRP A 143 11.17 5.85 27.40
C TRP A 143 11.76 5.63 28.79
N MET A 144 12.45 6.62 29.36
CA MET A 144 12.95 6.58 30.74
C MET A 144 11.80 6.45 31.75
N MET A 145 10.66 7.09 31.47
CA MET A 145 9.45 7.01 32.30
C MET A 145 8.54 5.81 31.94
N ALA A 146 8.84 5.07 30.88
CA ALA A 146 8.00 3.97 30.40
C ALA A 146 7.70 2.92 31.48
N PRO A 147 8.65 2.46 32.32
CA PRO A 147 8.35 1.48 33.36
C PRO A 147 7.33 1.97 34.40
N MET A 148 7.15 3.29 34.55
CA MET A 148 6.15 3.86 35.47
C MET A 148 4.75 3.90 34.84
N ASN A 149 4.63 3.66 33.53
CA ASN A 149 3.35 3.70 32.83
C ASN A 149 2.64 2.33 32.90
N PRO A 150 1.42 2.25 33.49
CA PRO A 150 0.69 0.99 33.59
C PRO A 150 0.37 0.36 32.23
N ALA A 151 0.28 1.16 31.15
CA ALA A 151 0.03 0.65 29.80
C ALA A 151 1.13 -0.29 29.30
N MET A 152 2.38 -0.16 29.81
CA MET A 152 3.49 -1.04 29.44
C MET A 152 3.30 -2.47 29.94
N TYR A 153 2.46 -2.67 30.96
CA TYR A 153 2.21 -3.99 31.54
C TYR A 153 1.03 -4.72 30.87
N GLN A 154 0.27 -4.05 29.98
CA GLN A 154 -0.86 -4.66 29.28
C GLN A 154 -0.45 -5.88 28.44
N PRO A 155 0.62 -5.83 27.60
CA PRO A 155 1.09 -7.02 26.89
C PRO A 155 1.54 -8.14 27.83
N MET A 156 2.14 -7.79 28.97
CA MET A 156 2.56 -8.78 29.97
C MET A 156 1.36 -9.53 30.55
N MET A 157 0.28 -8.82 30.88
CA MET A 157 -0.95 -9.44 31.37
C MET A 157 -1.58 -10.35 30.30
N GLN A 158 -1.50 -9.99 29.03
CA GLN A 158 -1.99 -10.85 27.93
C GLN A 158 -1.20 -12.15 27.83
N PHE A 159 0.11 -12.14 28.05
CA PHE A 159 0.90 -13.38 28.08
C PHE A 159 0.57 -14.28 29.27
N MET A 160 0.09 -13.71 30.38
CA MET A 160 -0.34 -14.48 31.54
C MET A 160 -1.76 -15.05 31.40
N ASP A 161 -2.53 -14.58 30.42
CA ASP A 161 -3.88 -15.08 30.15
C ASP A 161 -3.80 -16.48 29.49
N PRO A 162 -4.32 -17.55 30.12
CA PRO A 162 -4.32 -18.88 29.49
C PRO A 162 -5.06 -18.90 28.14
N ALA A 163 -6.08 -18.04 27.95
CA ALA A 163 -6.81 -17.95 26.70
C ALA A 163 -5.92 -17.46 25.53
N TYR A 164 -4.85 -16.71 25.82
CA TYR A 164 -3.86 -16.33 24.82
C TYR A 164 -3.26 -17.54 24.11
N TYR A 165 -2.82 -18.55 24.87
CA TYR A 165 -2.21 -19.75 24.31
C TYR A 165 -3.23 -20.61 23.55
N THR A 166 -4.47 -20.67 24.03
CA THR A 166 -5.55 -21.36 23.31
C THR A 166 -5.84 -20.71 21.95
N ARG A 167 -5.87 -19.37 21.88
CA ARG A 167 -6.03 -18.63 20.60
C ARG A 167 -4.89 -18.96 19.64
N TRP A 168 -3.65 -18.96 20.12
CA TRP A 168 -2.48 -19.29 19.30
C TRP A 168 -2.46 -20.74 18.83
N MET A 169 -2.78 -21.69 19.71
CA MET A 169 -2.90 -23.10 19.34
C MET A 169 -3.96 -23.29 18.25
N THR A 170 -5.13 -22.68 18.42
CA THR A 170 -6.22 -22.73 17.44
C THR A 170 -5.80 -22.13 16.11
N ALA A 171 -5.11 -20.98 16.14
CA ALA A 171 -4.60 -20.35 14.92
C ALA A 171 -3.56 -21.23 14.20
N MET A 172 -2.62 -21.84 14.91
CA MET A 172 -1.64 -22.76 14.31
C MET A 172 -2.24 -24.06 13.79
N MET A 173 -3.40 -24.47 14.28
CA MET A 173 -4.13 -25.62 13.72
C MET A 173 -4.97 -25.24 12.50
N ASN A 174 -5.17 -23.95 12.25
CA ASN A 174 -5.95 -23.47 11.13
C ASN A 174 -5.08 -23.35 9.86
N PRO A 175 -5.36 -24.08 8.77
CA PRO A 175 -4.58 -23.99 7.54
C PRO A 175 -4.60 -22.59 6.91
N VAL A 176 -5.67 -21.82 7.12
CA VAL A 176 -5.79 -20.43 6.63
C VAL A 176 -4.68 -19.55 7.22
N PHE A 177 -4.29 -19.78 8.47
CA PHE A 177 -3.23 -19.00 9.11
C PHE A 177 -1.93 -19.00 8.29
N TYR A 178 -1.57 -20.15 7.70
CA TYR A 178 -0.36 -20.34 6.89
C TYR A 178 -0.51 -19.89 5.44
N GLN A 179 -1.73 -19.58 4.98
CA GLN A 179 -2.00 -19.19 3.61
C GLN A 179 -1.02 -18.13 3.06
N PRO A 180 -0.67 -17.07 3.80
CA PRO A 180 0.25 -16.04 3.30
C PRO A 180 1.65 -16.60 3.05
N VAL A 181 2.13 -17.47 3.94
CA VAL A 181 3.44 -18.11 3.82
C VAL A 181 3.43 -19.12 2.67
N THR A 182 2.39 -19.94 2.55
CA THR A 182 2.27 -20.89 1.44
C THR A 182 2.05 -20.19 0.11
N SER A 183 1.46 -19.00 0.09
CA SER A 183 1.28 -18.21 -1.13
C SER A 183 2.62 -17.82 -1.76
N LEU A 184 3.70 -17.72 -0.96
CA LEU A 184 5.05 -17.47 -1.48
C LEU A 184 5.57 -18.59 -2.39
N ALA A 185 5.01 -19.79 -2.30
CA ALA A 185 5.35 -20.93 -3.15
C ALA A 185 4.43 -21.07 -4.37
N ASP A 186 3.34 -20.30 -4.44
CA ASP A 186 2.40 -20.32 -5.56
C ASP A 186 3.01 -19.60 -6.78
N PRO A 187 3.11 -20.25 -7.96
CA PRO A 187 3.52 -19.57 -9.18
C PRO A 187 2.72 -18.29 -9.48
N GLY A 188 1.43 -18.28 -9.16
CA GLY A 188 0.53 -17.13 -9.36
C GLY A 188 0.88 -15.93 -8.49
N TRP A 189 1.60 -16.13 -7.38
CA TRP A 189 2.11 -15.05 -6.54
C TRP A 189 3.17 -14.22 -7.27
N TYR A 190 4.02 -14.83 -8.10
CA TYR A 190 5.12 -14.09 -8.72
C TYR A 190 4.66 -13.15 -9.83
N THR A 191 3.64 -13.51 -10.61
CA THR A 191 3.18 -12.71 -11.76
C THR A 191 2.89 -11.25 -11.44
N PRO A 192 2.00 -10.90 -10.48
CA PRO A 192 1.71 -9.50 -10.17
C PRO A 192 2.94 -8.75 -9.63
N ARG A 193 3.87 -9.44 -8.97
CA ARG A 193 5.08 -8.84 -8.39
C ARG A 193 6.17 -8.61 -9.41
N ILE A 194 6.32 -9.52 -10.37
CA ILE A 194 7.16 -9.32 -11.55
C ILE A 194 6.59 -8.15 -12.37
N ASN A 195 5.27 -8.11 -12.59
CA ASN A 195 4.64 -7.00 -13.29
C ASN A 195 4.84 -5.67 -12.55
N TRP A 196 4.70 -5.66 -11.22
CA TRP A 196 5.02 -4.49 -10.40
C TRP A 196 6.48 -4.08 -10.54
N LEU A 197 7.43 -5.02 -10.49
CA LEU A 197 8.86 -4.74 -10.64
C LEU A 197 9.20 -4.20 -12.03
N MET A 198 8.55 -4.70 -13.08
CA MET A 198 8.79 -4.27 -14.47
C MET A 198 8.05 -2.97 -14.82
N ASN A 199 7.16 -2.49 -13.94
CA ASN A 199 6.43 -1.26 -14.13
C ASN A 199 7.34 -0.05 -13.82
N PRO A 200 7.65 0.84 -14.78
CA PRO A 200 8.55 1.96 -14.55
C PRO A 200 8.01 2.95 -13.51
N GLN A 201 6.69 3.02 -13.30
CA GLN A 201 6.05 3.84 -12.29
C GLN A 201 6.38 3.37 -10.87
N SER A 202 6.48 2.05 -10.63
CA SER A 202 6.83 1.53 -9.30
C SER A 202 8.29 1.85 -8.91
N MET A 203 9.15 2.12 -9.90
CA MET A 203 10.54 2.52 -9.72
C MET A 203 10.77 4.03 -9.63
N GLN A 204 9.77 4.85 -9.95
CA GLN A 204 9.84 6.32 -9.80
C GLN A 204 10.37 6.78 -8.44
N PRO A 205 9.93 6.20 -7.31
CA PRO A 205 10.40 6.65 -6.01
C PRO A 205 11.90 6.38 -5.83
N MET A 206 12.40 5.28 -6.38
CA MET A 206 13.83 4.97 -6.42
C MET A 206 14.60 5.94 -7.33
N PHE A 207 14.05 6.31 -8.50
CA PHE A 207 14.65 7.31 -9.38
C PHE A 207 14.70 8.69 -8.74
N ASN A 208 13.65 9.09 -8.01
CA ASN A 208 13.64 10.32 -7.24
C ASN A 208 14.78 10.32 -6.22
N MET A 209 14.94 9.22 -5.46
CA MET A 209 16.05 9.09 -4.52
C MET A 209 17.42 9.19 -5.20
N MET A 210 17.61 8.57 -6.37
CA MET A 210 18.87 8.66 -7.12
C MET A 210 19.13 10.07 -7.65
N ASN A 211 18.08 10.78 -8.08
CA ASN A 211 18.18 12.16 -8.59
C ASN A 211 18.46 13.17 -7.47
N TYR A 212 17.92 12.96 -6.26
CA TYR A 212 18.20 13.77 -5.08
C TYR A 212 19.50 13.38 -4.35
N GLY A 213 20.04 12.18 -4.61
CA GLY A 213 21.10 11.53 -3.84
C GLY A 213 22.55 11.81 -4.27
N MET A 214 22.76 12.51 -5.38
CA MET A 214 24.09 13.00 -5.76
C MET A 214 23.96 14.47 -6.12
N PRO A 215 24.25 15.42 -5.19
CA PRO A 215 24.61 16.76 -5.64
C PRO A 215 25.83 16.56 -6.54
N VAL A 216 25.64 16.67 -7.86
CA VAL A 216 26.77 16.75 -8.78
C VAL A 216 27.59 17.94 -8.30
N PRO A 217 28.81 17.74 -7.77
CA PRO A 217 29.63 18.85 -7.31
C PRO A 217 29.94 19.69 -8.54
N GLY A 218 29.25 20.83 -8.69
CA GLY A 218 29.42 21.73 -9.84
C GLY A 218 28.15 22.04 -10.64
N ALA A 219 27.02 21.35 -10.42
CA ALA A 219 25.74 21.80 -10.99
C ALA A 219 25.16 22.90 -10.09
N ALA A 220 25.70 24.12 -10.21
CA ALA A 220 25.06 25.30 -9.67
C ALA A 220 23.61 25.32 -10.18
N ARG A 221 22.66 25.18 -9.26
CA ARG A 221 21.25 25.41 -9.54
C ARG A 221 21.19 26.84 -10.07
N ALA A 222 20.93 27.00 -11.37
CA ALA A 222 20.77 28.32 -11.96
C ALA A 222 19.75 29.08 -11.09
N PRO A 223 20.04 30.32 -10.68
CA PRO A 223 19.09 31.11 -9.91
C PRO A 223 17.76 31.09 -10.66
N VAL A 224 16.72 30.65 -9.98
CA VAL A 224 15.36 30.78 -10.49
C VAL A 224 15.12 32.27 -10.56
N GLU A 225 15.18 32.79 -11.78
CA GLU A 225 14.87 34.17 -12.09
C GLU A 225 13.43 34.41 -11.60
N PRO A 226 13.21 35.36 -10.70
CA PRO A 226 11.87 35.65 -10.22
C PRO A 226 11.02 36.03 -11.43
N ALA A 227 9.92 35.31 -11.63
CA ALA A 227 8.95 35.63 -12.66
C ALA A 227 8.50 37.08 -12.46
N GLU A 228 8.92 37.94 -13.39
CA GLU A 228 8.50 39.33 -13.47
C GLU A 228 6.98 39.34 -13.69
N ASP A 229 6.25 39.82 -12.68
CA ASP A 229 4.80 39.98 -12.72
C ASP A 229 4.42 40.88 -13.91
N ALA A 230 3.99 40.24 -15.01
CA ALA A 230 3.39 40.94 -16.14
C ALA A 230 2.02 41.48 -15.72
N ALA A 231 2.00 42.75 -15.33
CA ALA A 231 0.78 43.51 -15.11
C ALA A 231 -0.10 43.52 -16.38
N PRO A 232 -1.42 43.31 -16.28
CA PRO A 232 -2.31 43.44 -17.43
C PRO A 232 -2.48 44.92 -17.78
N ALA A 233 -2.22 45.25 -19.04
CA ALA A 233 -2.52 46.55 -19.63
C ALA A 233 -4.04 46.75 -19.68
N GLU A 234 -4.55 47.72 -18.92
CA GLU A 234 -5.87 48.31 -19.13
C GLU A 234 -5.87 49.03 -20.48
N SER A 235 -6.86 48.71 -21.32
CA SER A 235 -7.17 49.49 -22.53
C SER A 235 -8.52 50.15 -22.33
N GLU A 236 -8.50 51.48 -22.32
CA GLU A 236 -9.65 52.37 -22.57
C GLU A 236 -9.99 52.41 -24.07
#